data_AF-A0A3M6VUZ2-F1
#
_entry.id   AF-A0A3M6VUZ2-F1
#
_cell.length_a   1.000
_cell.length_b   1.000
_cell.length_c   1.000
_cell.angle_alpha   90.00
_cell.angle_beta   90.00
_cell.angle_gamma   90.00
#
_symmetry.space_group_name_H-M   'P 1'
#
loop_
_entity.id
_entity.type
_entity.pdbx_description
1 polymer ?
#
loop_
_entity_poly.entity_id
_entity_poly.type
_entity_poly.pdbx_seq_one_letter_code
_entity_poly.pdbx_strand_id
1 'polypeptide(L)'
;MQLKRSVLHLYTQCLRSARRCPKWEQREMMKVYVQMKFRDEINTKDPDRVKALLADGREELERMNYYHSIYETKQRVEKTTADATDIAPIGNRRPLHCPQCQVTYSSKLDNFCANCGLKRLECS
;
A
#
# COMPACT_ATOMS: atom_id res chain seq x y z
N MET A 1 -33.92 -16.84 7.73
CA MET A 1 -33.54 -15.48 7.24
C MET A 1 -32.16 -15.00 7.70
N GLN A 2 -31.66 -15.42 8.86
CA GLN A 2 -30.37 -14.95 9.40
C GLN A 2 -29.15 -15.40 8.57
N LEU A 3 -29.11 -16.66 8.12
CA LEU A 3 -27.99 -17.18 7.31
C LEU A 3 -27.75 -16.40 6.01
N LYS A 4 -28.82 -16.08 5.27
CA LYS A 4 -28.71 -15.28 4.04
C LYS A 4 -28.09 -13.90 4.31
N ARG A 5 -28.43 -13.25 5.42
CA ARG A 5 -27.81 -11.98 5.83
C ARG A 5 -26.33 -12.16 6.16
N SER A 6 -25.97 -13.23 6.87
CA SER A 6 -24.57 -13.54 7.19
C SER A 6 -23.74 -13.79 5.93
N VAL A 7 -24.27 -14.51 4.94
CA VAL A 7 -23.62 -14.73 3.64
C VAL A 7 -23.38 -13.41 2.90
N LEU A 8 -24.40 -12.55 2.78
CA LEU A 8 -24.27 -11.25 2.13
C LEU A 8 -23.31 -10.32 2.86
N HIS A 9 -23.29 -10.38 4.19
CA HIS A 9 -22.36 -9.61 5.00
C HIS A 9 -20.92 -10.04 4.74
N LEU A 10 -20.64 -11.33 4.80
CA LEU A 10 -19.31 -11.88 4.52
C LEU A 10 -18.87 -11.54 3.09
N TYR A 11 -19.75 -11.73 2.10
CA TYR A 11 -19.49 -11.34 0.70
C TYR A 11 -19.05 -9.88 0.58
N THR A 12 -19.78 -8.97 1.24
CA THR A 12 -19.45 -7.54 1.24
C THR A 12 -18.09 -7.27 1.89
N GLN A 13 -17.76 -7.95 2.99
CA GLN A 13 -16.47 -7.81 3.64
C GLN A 13 -15.32 -8.31 2.75
N CYS A 14 -15.49 -9.43 2.05
CA CYS A 14 -14.51 -9.94 1.09
C CYS A 14 -14.26 -8.94 -0.05
N LEU A 15 -15.33 -8.35 -0.61
CA LEU A 15 -15.18 -7.31 -1.64
C LEU A 15 -14.49 -6.04 -1.12
N ARG A 16 -14.74 -5.66 0.13
CA ARG A 16 -14.02 -4.53 0.76
C ARG A 16 -12.54 -4.85 0.96
N SER A 17 -12.21 -6.07 1.39
CA SER A 17 -10.84 -6.53 1.54
C SER A 17 -10.11 -6.52 0.18
N ALA A 18 -10.73 -7.04 -0.89
CA ALA A 18 -10.18 -7.01 -2.25
C ALA A 18 -9.79 -5.60 -2.73
N ARG A 19 -10.55 -4.55 -2.35
CA ARG A 19 -10.23 -3.15 -2.71
C ARG A 19 -8.96 -2.62 -2.04
N ARG A 20 -8.50 -3.26 -0.96
CA ARG A 20 -7.27 -2.90 -0.23
C ARG A 20 -6.00 -3.44 -0.90
N CYS A 21 -6.12 -4.28 -1.94
CA CYS A 21 -4.95 -4.69 -2.72
C CYS A 21 -4.27 -3.45 -3.33
N PRO A 22 -2.93 -3.36 -3.34
CA PRO A 22 -2.23 -2.16 -3.80
C PRO A 22 -2.35 -1.95 -5.32
N LYS A 23 -2.26 -3.02 -6.11
CA LYS A 23 -2.30 -2.98 -7.59
C LYS A 23 -3.72 -3.17 -8.11
N TRP A 24 -4.08 -2.47 -9.19
CA TRP A 24 -5.41 -2.54 -9.78
C TRP A 24 -5.75 -3.94 -10.28
N GLU A 25 -4.81 -4.61 -10.95
CA GLU A 25 -4.97 -5.97 -11.49
C GLU A 25 -5.27 -6.97 -10.37
N GLN A 26 -4.63 -6.80 -9.22
CA GLN A 26 -4.86 -7.64 -8.03
C GLN A 26 -6.24 -7.38 -7.42
N ARG A 27 -6.72 -6.12 -7.42
CA ARG A 27 -8.09 -5.79 -6.95
C ARG A 27 -9.13 -6.47 -7.82
N GLU A 28 -9.01 -6.36 -9.14
CA GLU A 28 -9.97 -6.98 -10.06
C GLU A 28 -9.90 -8.51 -10.02
N MET A 29 -8.70 -9.08 -9.97
CA MET A 29 -8.53 -10.53 -9.81
C MET A 29 -9.18 -11.04 -8.52
N MET A 30 -8.95 -10.38 -7.39
CA MET A 30 -9.52 -10.79 -6.11
C MET A 30 -11.05 -10.62 -6.08
N LYS A 31 -11.58 -9.54 -6.68
CA LYS A 31 -13.03 -9.33 -6.84
C LYS A 31 -13.68 -10.45 -7.65
N VAL A 32 -13.07 -10.86 -8.77
CA VAL A 32 -13.56 -11.97 -9.59
C VAL A 32 -13.50 -13.29 -8.81
N TYR A 33 -12.41 -13.54 -8.09
CA TYR A 33 -12.25 -14.75 -7.28
C TYR A 33 -13.33 -14.85 -6.18
N VAL A 34 -13.60 -13.75 -5.47
CA VAL A 34 -14.68 -13.69 -4.47
C VAL A 34 -16.04 -13.96 -5.12
N GLN A 35 -16.32 -13.36 -6.29
CA GLN A 35 -17.57 -13.62 -7.01
C GLN A 35 -17.73 -15.08 -7.41
N MET A 36 -16.66 -15.71 -7.90
CA MET A 36 -16.64 -17.11 -8.30
C MET A 36 -16.96 -18.02 -7.11
N LYS A 37 -16.22 -17.89 -6.00
CA LYS A 37 -16.40 -18.72 -4.80
C LYS A 37 -17.82 -18.70 -4.24
N PHE A 38 -18.45 -17.53 -4.19
CA PHE A 38 -19.84 -17.42 -3.70
C PHE A 38 -20.85 -17.97 -4.72
N ARG A 39 -20.55 -17.87 -6.02
CA ARG A 39 -21.42 -18.40 -7.08
C ARG A 39 -21.39 -19.92 -7.12
N ASP A 40 -20.24 -20.54 -6.88
CA ASP A 40 -20.08 -22.00 -6.89
C ASP A 40 -21.00 -22.68 -5.86
N GLU A 41 -21.34 -21.98 -4.78
CA GLU A 41 -22.19 -22.47 -3.68
C GLU A 41 -23.62 -21.88 -3.69
N ILE A 42 -24.05 -21.23 -4.78
CA ILE A 42 -25.33 -20.50 -4.83
C ILE A 42 -26.57 -21.38 -4.59
N ASN A 43 -26.48 -22.66 -4.95
CA ASN A 43 -27.56 -23.64 -4.84
C ASN A 43 -27.52 -24.45 -3.55
N THR A 44 -26.58 -24.16 -2.65
CA THR A 44 -26.43 -24.89 -1.39
C THR A 44 -27.59 -24.57 -0.45
N LYS A 45 -28.40 -25.59 -0.17
CA LYS A 45 -29.61 -25.49 0.70
C LYS A 45 -29.39 -26.01 2.12
N ASP A 46 -28.40 -26.87 2.31
CA ASP A 46 -28.09 -27.45 3.61
C ASP A 46 -27.56 -26.36 4.57
N PRO A 47 -28.30 -26.06 5.67
CA PRO A 47 -27.89 -25.03 6.63
C PRO A 47 -26.55 -25.30 7.29
N ASP A 48 -26.18 -26.56 7.52
CA ASP A 48 -24.94 -26.89 8.23
C ASP A 48 -23.73 -26.75 7.31
N ARG A 49 -23.86 -27.15 6.04
CA ARG A 49 -22.89 -26.78 5.00
C ARG A 49 -22.72 -25.27 4.86
N VAL A 50 -23.81 -24.49 4.87
CA VAL A 50 -23.72 -23.02 4.80
C VAL A 50 -22.95 -22.46 6.01
N LYS A 51 -23.15 -23.00 7.22
CA LYS A 51 -22.39 -22.57 8.40
C LYS A 51 -20.91 -22.91 8.30
N ALA A 52 -20.57 -24.10 7.79
CA ALA A 52 -19.18 -24.50 7.56
C ALA A 52 -18.50 -23.55 6.56
N LEU A 53 -19.11 -23.33 5.40
CA LEU A 53 -18.61 -22.39 4.37
C LEU A 53 -18.44 -20.97 4.92
N LEU A 54 -19.37 -20.52 5.76
CA LEU A 54 -19.27 -19.22 6.43
C LEU A 54 -18.10 -19.16 7.43
N ALA A 55 -17.76 -20.26 8.11
CA ALA A 55 -16.61 -20.32 9.01
C ALA A 55 -15.31 -20.26 8.21
N ASP A 56 -15.18 -21.11 7.19
CA ASP A 56 -14.00 -21.17 6.31
C ASP A 56 -13.76 -19.82 5.64
N GLY A 57 -14.82 -19.21 5.09
CA GLY A 57 -14.72 -17.90 4.43
C GLY A 57 -14.34 -16.77 5.39
N ARG A 58 -14.71 -16.84 6.68
CA ARG A 58 -14.24 -15.87 7.69
C ARG A 58 -12.75 -16.03 7.97
N GLU A 59 -12.28 -17.27 8.11
CA GLU A 59 -10.87 -17.56 8.33
C GLU A 59 -9.99 -17.11 7.15
N GLU A 60 -10.44 -17.36 5.92
CA GLU A 60 -9.77 -16.86 4.71
C GLU A 60 -9.73 -15.33 4.66
N LEU A 61 -10.83 -14.66 5.01
CA LEU A 61 -10.89 -13.20 5.07
C LEU A 61 -9.97 -12.63 6.15
N GLU A 62 -9.90 -13.25 7.33
CA GLU A 62 -9.00 -12.86 8.42
C GLU A 62 -7.53 -12.96 7.98
N ARG A 63 -7.14 -14.07 7.33
CA ARG A 63 -5.81 -14.21 6.74
C ARG A 63 -5.50 -13.09 5.75
N MET A 64 -6.43 -12.79 4.84
CA MET A 64 -6.25 -11.71 3.87
C MET A 64 -6.08 -10.35 4.55
N ASN A 65 -6.91 -10.05 5.54
CA ASN A 65 -6.84 -8.81 6.30
C ASN A 65 -5.55 -8.68 7.11
N TYR A 66 -5.02 -9.79 7.63
CA TYR A 66 -3.71 -9.83 8.26
C TYR A 66 -2.59 -9.49 7.26
N TYR A 67 -2.61 -10.05 6.05
CA TYR A 67 -1.63 -9.67 5.04
C TYR A 67 -1.70 -8.18 4.67
N HIS A 68 -2.90 -7.62 4.57
CA HIS A 68 -3.08 -6.19 4.37
C HIS A 68 -2.51 -5.35 5.53
N SER A 69 -2.71 -5.75 6.79
CA SER A 69 -2.20 -4.99 7.93
C SER A 69 -0.66 -4.99 8.00
N ILE A 70 -0.03 -6.13 7.69
CA ILE A 70 1.44 -6.22 7.61
C ILE A 70 1.97 -5.32 6.49
N TYR A 71 1.33 -5.33 5.33
CA TYR A 71 1.71 -4.49 4.20
C TYR A 71 1.55 -2.99 4.50
N GLU A 72 0.42 -2.58 5.09
CA GLU A 72 0.17 -1.21 5.52
C GLU A 72 1.19 -0.75 6.58
N THR A 73 1.56 -1.63 7.51
CA THR A 73 2.57 -1.33 8.54
C THR A 73 3.93 -1.08 7.91
N LYS A 74 4.36 -1.93 6.95
CA LYS A 74 5.61 -1.74 6.21
C LYS A 74 5.64 -0.41 5.47
N GLN A 75 4.56 -0.05 4.77
CA GLN A 75 4.47 1.24 4.07
C GLN A 75 4.56 2.44 5.02
N ARG A 76 3.97 2.35 6.23
CA ARG A 76 4.05 3.44 7.22
C ARG A 76 5.46 3.63 7.76
N VAL A 77 6.19 2.54 7.97
CA VAL A 77 7.60 2.59 8.39
C VAL A 77 8.45 3.26 7.31
N GLU A 78 8.31 2.83 6.05
CA GLU A 78 9.03 3.42 4.92
C GLU A 78 8.73 4.92 4.75
N LYS A 79 7.47 5.34 4.90
CA LYS A 79 7.07 6.76 4.85
C LYS A 79 7.65 7.55 6.01
N THR A 80 7.59 7.02 7.24
CA THR A 80 8.17 7.70 8.41
C THR A 80 9.68 7.86 8.28
N THR A 81 10.39 6.88 7.71
CA THR A 81 11.82 6.99 7.43
C THR A 81 12.12 7.99 6.31
N ALA A 82 11.28 8.05 5.27
CA ALA A 82 11.42 9.03 4.19
C ALA A 82 11.17 10.46 4.71
N ASP A 83 10.12 10.68 5.50
CA ASP A 83 9.78 11.97 6.10
C ASP A 83 10.79 12.39 7.18
N ALA A 84 11.37 11.44 7.92
CA ALA A 84 12.48 11.70 8.83
C ALA A 84 13.79 12.07 8.09
N THR A 85 13.91 11.71 6.80
CA THR A 85 15.02 12.17 5.95
C THR A 85 14.77 13.60 5.43
N ASP A 86 13.54 14.11 5.49
CA ASP A 86 13.18 15.49 5.16
C ASP A 86 13.28 16.46 6.35
N ILE A 87 13.49 15.96 7.58
CA ILE A 87 14.06 16.76 8.67
C ILE A 87 15.57 16.55 8.63
N ALA A 88 16.21 17.24 7.69
CA ALA A 88 17.67 17.33 7.65
C ALA A 88 18.19 17.72 9.06
N PRO A 89 19.12 16.95 9.66
CA PRO A 89 19.84 17.43 10.83
C PRO A 89 20.47 18.78 10.47
N ILE A 90 20.46 19.71 11.42
CA ILE A 90 21.02 21.07 11.33
C ILE A 90 22.56 20.98 11.26
N GLY A 91 23.08 20.32 10.23
CA GLY A 91 24.50 19.98 10.08
C GLY A 91 25.02 20.22 8.66
N ASN A 92 24.39 19.68 7.61
CA ASN A 92 25.00 19.67 6.27
C ASN A 92 24.06 20.20 5.17
N ARG A 93 23.78 21.51 5.16
CA ARG A 93 23.08 22.14 4.02
C ARG A 93 24.07 22.41 2.90
N ARG A 94 23.98 21.63 1.81
CA ARG A 94 24.72 21.90 0.57
C ARG A 94 24.40 23.32 0.05
N PRO A 95 25.39 24.10 -0.44
CA PRO A 95 25.19 25.48 -0.91
C PRO A 95 24.13 25.56 -2.02
N LEU A 96 23.14 26.44 -1.89
CA LEU A 96 22.07 26.62 -2.90
C LEU A 96 22.56 27.31 -4.19
N HIS A 97 23.64 28.08 -4.09
CA HIS A 97 24.24 28.82 -5.19
C HIS A 97 25.69 28.38 -5.40
N CYS A 98 26.13 28.40 -6.66
CA CYS A 98 27.54 28.18 -6.98
C CYS A 98 28.39 29.35 -6.46
N PRO A 99 29.48 29.13 -5.71
CA PRO A 99 30.30 30.22 -5.19
C PRO A 99 31.04 31.00 -6.30
N GLN A 100 31.26 30.38 -7.47
CA GLN A 100 31.99 30.98 -8.59
C GLN A 100 31.12 31.92 -9.43
N CYS A 101 29.89 31.51 -9.75
CA CYS A 101 29.02 32.20 -10.70
C CYS A 101 27.66 32.62 -10.12
N GLN A 102 27.41 32.30 -8.84
CA GLN A 102 26.18 32.61 -8.10
C GLN A 102 24.88 32.02 -8.68
N VAL A 103 24.97 31.22 -9.74
CA VAL A 103 23.82 30.51 -10.33
C VAL A 103 23.28 29.48 -9.35
N THR A 104 21.96 29.42 -9.24
CA THR A 104 21.22 28.43 -8.45
C THR A 104 21.33 27.06 -9.09
N TYR A 105 21.59 26.02 -8.30
CA TYR A 105 21.59 24.64 -8.81
C TYR A 105 20.17 24.22 -9.23
N SER A 106 20.04 23.59 -10.40
CA SER A 106 18.75 23.15 -10.96
C SER A 106 18.10 22.05 -10.12
N SER A 107 18.90 21.20 -9.49
CA SER A 107 18.43 20.14 -8.61
C SER A 107 19.18 20.11 -7.27
N LYS A 108 18.50 19.61 -6.24
CA LYS A 108 19.11 19.28 -4.93
C LYS A 108 20.18 18.18 -5.06
N LEU A 109 20.09 17.35 -6.09
CA LEU A 109 20.99 16.22 -6.35
C LEU A 109 22.21 16.57 -7.23
N ASP A 110 22.26 17.78 -7.79
CA ASP A 110 23.36 18.17 -8.67
C ASP A 110 24.69 18.30 -7.90
N ASN A 111 25.69 17.55 -8.37
CA ASN A 111 27.05 17.58 -7.82
C ASN A 111 27.97 18.58 -8.53
N PHE A 112 27.56 19.11 -9.68
CA PHE A 112 28.33 20.07 -10.49
C PHE A 112 27.44 21.23 -10.93
N CYS A 113 28.01 22.42 -11.08
CA CYS A 113 27.28 23.57 -11.60
C CYS A 113 27.05 23.42 -13.11
N ALA A 114 25.79 23.50 -13.56
CA ALA A 114 25.46 23.44 -14.98
C ALA A 114 26.03 24.61 -15.81
N ASN A 115 26.37 25.73 -15.16
CA ASN A 115 26.89 26.92 -15.84
C ASN A 115 28.42 26.94 -15.93
N CYS A 116 29.14 26.57 -14.86
CA CYS A 116 30.61 26.67 -14.82
C CYS A 116 31.35 25.35 -14.55
N GLY A 117 30.63 24.23 -14.38
CA GLY A 117 31.21 22.92 -14.13
C GLY A 117 31.83 22.73 -12.74
N LEU A 118 31.82 23.75 -11.86
CA LEU A 118 32.42 23.66 -10.53
C LEU A 118 31.70 22.60 -9.68
N LYS A 119 32.48 21.70 -9.07
CA LYS A 119 31.97 20.70 -8.13
C LYS A 119 31.38 21.38 -6.90
N ARG A 120 30.15 21.00 -6.55
CA ARG A 120 29.45 21.51 -5.38
C ARG A 120 30.15 20.98 -4.12
N LEU A 121 30.66 21.90 -3.31
CA LEU A 121 31.34 21.56 -2.07
C LEU A 121 30.32 20.99 -1.07
N GLU A 122 30.65 19.85 -0.49
CA GLU A 122 29.96 19.32 0.68
C GLU A 122 30.60 19.98 1.91
N CYS A 123 29.79 20.56 2.81
CA CYS A 123 30.31 20.99 4.10
C CYS A 123 30.73 19.74 4.87
N SER A 124 32.02 19.66 5.20
CA SER A 124 32.62 18.60 6.03
C SER A 124 32.38 18.88 7.50
#